data_AF-A0A8T3RWA7-F1
#
_entry.id   AF-A0A8T3RWA7-F1
#
_cell.length_a   1.000
_cell.length_b   1.000
_cell.length_c   1.000
_cell.angle_alpha   90.00
_cell.angle_beta   90.00
_cell.angle_gamma   90.00
#
_symmetry.space_group_name_H-M   'P 1'
#
loop_
_entity.id
_entity.type
_entity.pdbx_description
1 polymer ?
#
loop_
_entity_poly.entity_id
_entity_poly.type
_entity_poly.pdbx_seq_one_letter_code
_entity_poly.pdbx_strand_id
1 'polypeptide(L)'
;MPYWLTTGLISAFILAGVYGWLRPALAGTGWMHGAKFGLVLFLVSATFALGYSGVFNLPGQLWITWTLEGLLYFVVAGAALGWVAEKVATLHATQVPVDLRGADLR
;
A
#
# COMPACT_ATOMS: atom_id res chain seq x y z
N MET A 1 19.10 3.28 -18.28
CA MET A 1 18.80 2.91 -16.88
C MET A 1 18.69 1.40 -16.79
N PRO A 2 19.11 0.76 -15.69
CA PRO A 2 18.94 -0.68 -15.50
C PRO A 2 17.47 -1.07 -15.63
N TYR A 3 17.15 -2.14 -16.37
CA TYR A 3 15.75 -2.52 -16.66
C TYR A 3 14.90 -2.72 -15.41
N TRP A 4 15.48 -3.24 -14.33
CA TRP A 4 14.80 -3.47 -13.06
C TRP A 4 14.32 -2.17 -12.38
N LEU A 5 15.04 -1.07 -12.57
CA LEU A 5 14.68 0.25 -12.05
C LEU A 5 13.48 0.82 -12.81
N THR A 6 13.51 0.70 -14.14
CA THR A 6 12.44 1.20 -15.00
C THR A 6 11.13 0.44 -14.78
N THR A 7 11.19 -0.89 -14.72
CA THR A 7 10.02 -1.72 -14.44
C THR A 7 9.49 -1.47 -13.03
N GLY A 8 10.37 -1.36 -12.04
CA GLY A 8 9.97 -1.03 -10.66
C GLY A 8 9.27 0.32 -10.56
N LEU A 9 9.76 1.35 -11.26
CA LEU A 9 9.16 2.68 -11.26
C LEU A 9 7.76 2.67 -11.90
N ILE A 10 7.62 2.00 -13.05
CA ILE A 10 6.34 1.85 -13.75
C ILE A 10 5.34 1.11 -12.85
N SER A 11 5.75 -0.01 -12.26
CA SER A 11 4.92 -0.77 -11.32
C SER A 11 4.49 0.07 -10.12
N ALA A 12 5.37 0.90 -9.56
CA ALA A 12 5.05 1.78 -8.45
C ALA A 12 3.96 2.82 -8.81
N PHE A 13 4.03 3.43 -10.00
CA PHE A 13 3.01 4.36 -10.48
C PHE A 13 1.66 3.68 -10.72
N ILE A 14 1.66 2.46 -11.27
CA ILE A 14 0.44 1.67 -11.45
C ILE A 14 -0.20 1.38 -10.10
N LEU A 15 0.58 0.89 -9.14
CA LEU A 15 0.11 0.58 -7.78
C LEU A 15 -0.41 1.84 -7.06
N ALA A 16 0.24 2.99 -7.24
CA ALA A 16 -0.23 4.27 -6.70
C ALA A 16 -1.57 4.70 -7.32
N GLY A 17 -1.76 4.51 -8.63
CA GLY A 17 -3.03 4.77 -9.31
C GLY A 17 -4.16 3.87 -8.81
N VAL A 18 -3.89 2.56 -8.69
CA VAL A 18 -4.82 1.58 -8.12
C VAL A 18 -5.18 1.96 -6.67
N TYR A 19 -4.21 2.39 -5.86
CA TYR A 19 -4.44 2.87 -4.51
C TYR A 19 -5.38 4.09 -4.47
N GLY A 20 -5.20 5.06 -5.35
CA GLY A 20 -6.06 6.25 -5.43
C GLY A 20 -7.54 5.89 -5.65
N TRP A 21 -7.80 4.82 -6.40
CA TRP A 21 -9.15 4.32 -6.65
C TRP A 21 -9.72 3.47 -5.50
N LEU A 22 -8.88 2.66 -4.84
CA LEU A 22 -9.28 1.78 -3.73
C LEU A 22 -9.45 2.50 -2.39
N ARG A 23 -8.69 3.59 -2.14
CA ARG A 23 -8.68 4.29 -0.84
C ARG A 23 -10.07 4.63 -0.29
N PRO A 24 -11.08 5.08 -1.09
CA PRO A 24 -12.38 5.48 -0.55
C PRO A 24 -13.20 4.28 -0.06
N ALA A 25 -12.95 3.09 -0.59
CA ALA A 25 -13.65 1.85 -0.21
C ALA A 25 -13.12 1.24 1.09
N LEU A 26 -11.94 1.68 1.55
CA LEU A 26 -11.27 1.13 2.73
C LEU A 26 -11.60 1.99 3.97
N ALA A 27 -12.82 1.87 4.51
CA ALA A 27 -13.18 2.57 5.75
C ALA A 27 -12.50 1.94 6.99
N GLY A 28 -12.00 2.76 7.93
CA GLY A 28 -11.46 2.29 9.21
C GLY A 28 -10.45 3.23 9.88
N THR A 29 -10.03 2.89 11.10
CA THR A 29 -8.86 3.47 11.79
C THR A 29 -7.60 3.26 10.95
N GLY A 30 -6.58 4.12 11.06
CA GLY A 30 -5.45 4.15 10.12
C GLY A 30 -4.69 2.82 10.01
N TRP A 31 -4.49 2.11 11.13
CA TRP A 31 -3.90 0.77 11.13
C TRP A 31 -4.78 -0.26 10.39
N MET A 32 -6.12 -0.18 10.55
CA MET A 32 -7.07 -1.09 9.92
C MET A 32 -7.21 -0.79 8.42
N HIS A 33 -7.16 0.48 8.03
CA HIS A 33 -7.08 0.91 6.64
C HIS A 33 -5.81 0.36 5.98
N GLY A 34 -4.66 0.52 6.65
CA GLY A 34 -3.37 0.00 6.20
C GLY A 34 -3.33 -1.51 6.06
N ALA A 35 -3.89 -2.25 7.01
CA ALA A 35 -3.97 -3.71 6.95
C ALA A 35 -4.83 -4.21 5.78
N LYS A 36 -6.00 -3.58 5.54
CA LYS A 36 -6.86 -3.92 4.40
C LYS A 36 -6.16 -3.64 3.07
N PHE A 37 -5.43 -2.54 2.97
CA PHE A 37 -4.62 -2.24 1.79
C PHE A 37 -3.49 -3.27 1.59
N GLY A 38 -2.79 -3.63 2.67
CA GLY A 38 -1.79 -4.70 2.67
C GLY A 38 -2.37 -6.03 2.19
N LEU A 39 -3.58 -6.38 2.59
CA LEU A 39 -4.27 -7.58 2.11
C LEU A 39 -4.56 -7.52 0.60
N VAL A 40 -4.98 -6.38 0.08
CA VAL A 40 -5.19 -6.20 -1.37
C VAL A 40 -3.88 -6.37 -2.13
N LEU A 41 -2.79 -5.77 -1.66
CA LEU A 41 -1.46 -5.95 -2.26
C LEU A 41 -1.00 -7.41 -2.20
N PHE A 42 -1.28 -8.11 -1.10
CA PHE A 42 -1.01 -9.54 -1.00
C PHE A 42 -1.78 -10.33 -2.07
N LEU A 43 -3.08 -10.08 -2.27
CA LEU A 43 -3.86 -10.79 -3.29
C LEU A 43 -3.33 -10.57 -4.72
N VAL A 44 -2.90 -9.34 -5.01
CA VAL A 44 -2.22 -9.01 -6.27
C VAL A 44 -0.91 -9.81 -6.39
N SER A 45 -0.08 -9.77 -5.35
CA SER A 45 1.19 -10.52 -5.31
C SER A 45 0.99 -12.03 -5.43
N ALA A 46 -0.03 -12.58 -4.79
CA ALA A 46 -0.36 -14.00 -4.86
C ALA A 46 -0.80 -14.41 -6.27
N THR A 47 -1.53 -13.54 -6.97
CA THR A 47 -1.90 -13.74 -8.39
C THR A 47 -0.65 -13.81 -9.28
N PHE A 48 0.33 -12.90 -9.05
CA PHE A 48 1.61 -12.97 -9.76
C PHE A 48 2.40 -14.23 -9.41
N ALA A 49 2.46 -14.63 -8.13
CA ALA A 49 3.14 -15.84 -7.70
C ALA A 49 2.54 -17.10 -8.36
N LEU A 50 1.22 -17.18 -8.49
CA LEU A 50 0.53 -18.25 -9.22
C LEU A 50 0.82 -18.22 -10.72
N GLY A 51 0.85 -17.02 -11.33
CA GLY A 51 1.24 -16.88 -12.74
C GLY A 51 2.68 -17.32 -13.00
N TYR A 52 3.60 -16.92 -12.13
CA TYR A 52 5.02 -17.27 -12.23
C TYR A 52 5.32 -18.73 -11.89
N SER A 53 4.56 -19.37 -11.00
CA SER A 53 4.73 -20.79 -10.70
C SER A 53 4.39 -21.70 -11.89
N GLY A 54 3.54 -21.25 -12.80
CA GLY A 54 3.29 -21.93 -14.07
C GLY A 54 4.38 -21.73 -15.13
N VAL A 55 5.18 -20.65 -15.02
CA VAL A 55 6.24 -20.30 -15.97
C VAL A 55 7.60 -20.86 -15.52
N PHE A 56 7.90 -20.77 -14.23
CA PHE A 56 9.14 -21.23 -13.65
C PHE A 56 8.95 -22.59 -12.98
N ASN A 57 9.70 -23.59 -13.43
CA ASN A 57 9.67 -24.96 -12.90
C ASN A 57 10.42 -25.06 -11.54
N LEU A 58 9.94 -24.32 -10.53
CA LEU A 58 10.46 -24.35 -9.17
C LEU A 58 9.60 -25.25 -8.27
N PRO A 59 10.17 -25.82 -7.19
CA PRO A 59 9.42 -26.61 -6.22
C PRO A 59 8.22 -25.84 -5.66
N GLY A 60 7.04 -26.49 -5.66
CA GLY A 60 5.79 -25.91 -5.14
C GLY A 60 5.91 -25.39 -3.70
N GLN A 61 6.75 -26.03 -2.88
CA GLN A 61 7.00 -25.61 -1.51
C GLN A 61 7.57 -24.19 -1.41
N LEU A 62 8.46 -23.77 -2.32
CA LEU A 62 8.99 -22.41 -2.33
C LEU A 62 7.92 -21.36 -2.60
N TRP A 63 7.03 -21.63 -3.57
CA TRP A 63 5.91 -20.74 -3.88
C TRP A 63 4.98 -20.56 -2.68
N ILE A 64 4.70 -21.65 -1.96
CA ILE A 64 3.86 -21.60 -0.76
C ILE A 64 4.55 -20.78 0.34
N THR A 65 5.83 -21.05 0.63
CA THR A 65 6.59 -20.33 1.66
C THR A 65 6.68 -18.84 1.35
N TRP A 66 7.06 -18.46 0.13
CA TRP A 66 7.12 -17.05 -0.27
C TRP A 66 5.76 -16.35 -0.26
N THR A 67 4.69 -17.07 -0.59
CA THR A 67 3.34 -16.51 -0.51
C THR A 67 2.93 -16.28 0.96
N LEU A 68 3.21 -17.22 1.86
CA LEU A 68 2.93 -17.06 3.29
C LEU A 68 3.74 -15.94 3.93
N GLU A 69 5.02 -15.84 3.59
CA GLU A 69 5.87 -14.72 3.99
C GLU A 69 5.33 -13.40 3.43
N GLY A 70 4.95 -13.39 2.15
CA GLY A 70 4.33 -12.24 1.50
C GLY A 70 3.07 -11.75 2.23
N LEU A 71 2.20 -12.67 2.66
CA LEU A 71 1.01 -12.33 3.45
C LEU A 71 1.39 -11.56 4.71
N LEU A 72 2.36 -12.07 5.47
CA LEU A 72 2.86 -11.42 6.68
C LEU A 72 3.48 -10.06 6.36
N TYR A 73 4.37 -10.00 5.38
CA TYR A 73 5.02 -8.74 4.98
C TYR A 73 4.01 -7.69 4.57
N PHE A 74 3.10 -7.99 3.65
CA PHE A 74 2.16 -6.99 3.14
C PHE A 74 1.13 -6.55 4.18
N VAL A 75 0.58 -7.48 4.98
CA VAL A 75 -0.43 -7.13 6.00
C VAL A 75 0.19 -6.37 7.16
N VAL A 76 1.33 -6.83 7.69
CA VAL A 76 1.99 -6.18 8.84
C VAL A 76 2.61 -4.85 8.42
N ALA A 77 3.35 -4.81 7.30
CA ALA A 77 3.91 -3.55 6.81
C ALA A 77 2.81 -2.57 6.40
N GLY A 78 1.73 -3.05 5.78
CA GLY A 78 0.56 -2.23 5.45
C GLY A 78 -0.07 -1.62 6.70
N ALA A 79 -0.29 -2.41 7.76
CA ALA A 79 -0.83 -1.93 9.03
C ALA A 79 0.08 -0.88 9.68
N ALA A 80 1.40 -1.14 9.70
CA ALA A 80 2.39 -0.20 10.24
C ALA A 80 2.41 1.12 9.46
N LEU A 81 2.43 1.06 8.14
CA LEU A 81 2.41 2.24 7.27
C LEU A 81 1.12 3.04 7.44
N GLY A 82 -0.04 2.37 7.52
CA GLY A 82 -1.32 3.03 7.77
C GLY A 82 -1.38 3.73 9.13
N TRP A 83 -0.81 3.12 10.16
CA TRP A 83 -0.70 3.72 11.49
C TRP A 83 0.22 4.96 11.50
N VAL A 84 1.39 4.87 10.85
CA VAL A 84 2.31 6.02 10.71
C VAL A 84 1.65 7.15 9.92
N ALA A 85 0.97 6.83 8.82
CA ALA A 85 0.28 7.81 7.99
C ALA A 85 -0.80 8.58 8.78
N GLU A 86 -1.57 7.88 9.64
CA GLU A 86 -2.56 8.51 10.52
C GLU A 86 -1.91 9.48 11.52
N LYS A 87 -0.77 9.10 12.12
CA LYS A 87 -0.03 9.98 13.04
C LYS A 87 0.53 11.21 12.33
N VAL A 88 1.11 11.04 11.14
CA VAL A 88 1.65 12.15 10.35
C VAL A 88 0.53 13.10 9.91
N ALA A 89 -0.60 12.58 9.44
CA ALA A 89 -1.75 13.40 9.05
C ALA A 89 -2.30 14.23 10.22
N THR A 90 -2.37 13.62 11.41
CA THR A 90 -2.80 14.32 12.64
C THR A 90 -1.86 15.47 13.01
N LEU A 91 -0.54 15.24 12.95
CA LEU A 91 0.47 16.28 13.21
C LEU A 91 0.35 17.45 12.22
N HIS A 92 0.16 17.15 10.92
CA HIS A 92 0.01 18.17 9.89
C HIS A 92 -1.24 19.03 10.10
N ALA A 93 -2.36 18.42 10.50
CA ALA A 93 -3.60 19.13 10.81
C ALA A 93 -3.48 20.07 12.02
N THR A 94 -2.57 19.78 12.95
CA THR A 94 -2.36 20.58 14.17
C THR A 94 -1.47 21.80 13.92
N GLN A 95 -0.63 21.78 12.88
CA GLN A 95 0.35 22.84 12.59
C GLN A 95 -0.20 23.99 11.74
N VAL A 96 -1.38 23.84 11.14
CA VAL A 96 -2.02 24.90 10.35
C VAL A 96 -3.23 25.43 11.12
N PRO A 97 -3.07 26.40 12.04
CA PRO A 97 -4.19 27.23 12.43
C PRO A 97 -4.57 28.05 11.21
N VAL A 98 -5.59 27.61 10.47
CA VAL A 98 -6.23 28.47 9.48
C VAL A 98 -6.99 29.53 10.28
N ASP A 99 -6.30 30.64 10.56
CA ASP A 99 -6.94 31.85 11.06
C ASP A 99 -7.78 32.45 9.92
N LEU A 100 -9.00 31.95 9.77
CA LEU A 100 -10.00 32.46 8.83
C LEU A 100 -10.64 33.77 9.32
N ARG A 101 -10.17 34.39 10.41
CA ARG A 101 -10.77 35.64 10.92
C ARG A 101 -10.40 36.90 10.11
N GLY A 102 -9.69 36.75 8.99
CA GLY A 102 -9.30 37.86 8.12
C GLY A 102 -9.97 37.93 6.74
N ALA A 103 -10.83 36.98 6.38
CA ALA A 103 -11.41 36.90 5.03
C ALA A 103 -12.76 37.63 4.86
N ASP A 104 -13.32 38.19 5.93
CA ASP A 104 -14.41 39.15 5.86
C ASP A 104 -13.81 40.54 6.06
N LEU A 105 -13.46 41.25 4.99
CA LEU A 105 -13.36 42.72 4.88
C LEU A 105 -12.64 43.09 3.57
N ARG A 106 -13.35 43.04 2.44
CA ARG A 106 -13.34 44.01 1.32
C ARG A 106 -14.13 43.50 0.12
#